data_AF-A0A2D4P7E9-F1
#
_entry.id   AF-A0A2D4P7E9-F1
#
_cell.length_a   1.000
_cell.length_b   1.000
_cell.length_c   1.000
_cell.angle_alpha   90.00
_cell.angle_beta   90.00
_cell.angle_gamma   90.00
#
_symmetry.space_group_name_H-M   'P 1'
#
loop_
_entity.id
_entity.type
_entity.pdbx_description
1 polymer ?
#
loop_
_entity_poly.entity_id
_entity_poly.type
_entity_poly.pdbx_seq_one_letter_code
_entity_poly.pdbx_strand_id
1 'polypeptide(L)'
;YGSHDRDMRPVLGSTAFHPEEEEFRRCLKYYFMSPCDKFRAKGRKPFKLMLQVIKILIVTIQLILFGLSNQMVVTFKEENTITFKHLFLKNYADGSDDTHAVYTQTDVYDHIFHAVENYLAIPSETIGRYAYVHPDNANQSALMLCQQYYRKGRIDPANDTFNIDPKVITECFGVDPPEKISTPSELRRKHPDLALDRSYKNFTLKFYKLINVTIDFRL
;
A
#
# COMPACT_ATOMS: atom_id res chain seq x y z
N TYR A 1 -24.32 38.25 -99.25
CA TYR A 1 -24.59 36.83 -99.53
C TYR A 1 -24.37 36.03 -98.24
N GLY A 2 -25.39 35.25 -97.82
CA GLY A 2 -25.41 34.36 -96.63
C GLY A 2 -25.87 35.08 -95.35
N SER A 3 -27.10 34.93 -94.80
CA SER A 3 -27.90 33.76 -94.39
C SER A 3 -27.33 33.00 -93.17
N HIS A 4 -28.01 33.05 -92.02
CA HIS A 4 -28.61 31.85 -91.37
C HIS A 4 -29.33 32.15 -90.04
N ASP A 5 -30.57 31.65 -89.98
CA ASP A 5 -31.35 31.03 -88.91
C ASP A 5 -31.23 31.41 -87.42
N ARG A 6 -32.42 31.65 -86.85
CA ARG A 6 -32.76 31.36 -85.45
C ARG A 6 -32.91 29.86 -85.27
N ASP A 7 -32.38 29.31 -84.18
CA ASP A 7 -33.07 28.21 -83.52
C ASP A 7 -32.95 28.31 -82.00
N MET A 8 -34.06 28.00 -81.33
CA MET A 8 -34.34 28.20 -79.92
C MET A 8 -34.64 26.81 -79.35
N ARG A 9 -33.71 26.18 -78.62
CA ARG A 9 -34.06 25.09 -77.69
C ARG A 9 -33.15 25.00 -76.47
N PRO A 10 -33.70 24.48 -75.34
CA PRO A 10 -33.19 24.67 -74.00
C PRO A 10 -32.36 23.47 -73.54
N VAL A 11 -31.24 23.71 -72.85
CA VAL A 11 -30.57 22.66 -72.07
C VAL A 11 -30.23 23.22 -70.70
N LEU A 12 -31.09 22.84 -69.76
CA LEU A 12 -30.87 22.72 -68.34
C LEU A 12 -29.47 22.17 -68.02
N GLY A 13 -28.68 22.88 -67.20
CA GLY A 13 -27.49 22.27 -66.63
C GLY A 13 -26.35 23.23 -66.30
N SER A 14 -26.53 24.08 -65.31
CA SER A 14 -25.46 24.37 -64.35
C SER A 14 -26.10 24.98 -63.12
N THR A 15 -26.19 24.17 -62.07
CA THR A 15 -26.34 24.63 -60.69
C THR A 15 -25.24 25.65 -60.44
N ALA A 16 -25.56 26.93 -60.64
CA ALA A 16 -24.74 28.02 -60.15
C ALA A 16 -24.81 27.93 -58.63
N PHE A 17 -23.86 27.20 -58.04
CA PHE A 17 -23.64 27.21 -56.61
C PHE A 17 -23.60 28.66 -56.17
N HIS A 18 -24.48 29.03 -55.23
CA HIS A 18 -24.51 30.38 -54.69
C HIS A 18 -23.10 30.67 -54.12
N PRO A 19 -22.48 31.81 -54.41
CA PRO A 19 -21.09 32.10 -54.02
C PRO A 19 -20.84 31.92 -52.51
N GLU A 20 -21.88 32.11 -51.70
CA GLU A 20 -21.88 31.88 -50.25
C GLU A 20 -21.71 30.40 -49.86
N GLU A 21 -22.32 29.47 -50.60
CA GLU A 21 -22.18 28.03 -50.34
C GLU A 21 -20.76 27.55 -50.63
N GLU A 22 -20.13 28.08 -51.67
CA GLU A 22 -18.74 27.76 -51.99
C GLU A 22 -17.77 28.27 -50.94
N GLU A 23 -18.02 29.48 -50.39
CA GLU A 23 -17.22 30.05 -49.32
C GLU A 23 -17.36 29.25 -48.03
N PHE A 24 -18.59 28.87 -47.68
CA PHE A 24 -18.87 28.03 -46.53
C PHE A 24 -18.22 26.65 -46.67
N ARG A 25 -18.31 26.02 -47.86
CA ARG A 25 -17.67 24.74 -48.16
C ARG A 25 -16.14 24.82 -48.04
N ARG A 26 -15.53 25.93 -48.43
CA ARG A 26 -14.08 26.18 -48.28
C ARG A 26 -13.69 26.36 -46.81
N CYS A 27 -14.47 27.11 -46.03
CA CYS A 27 -14.25 27.28 -44.59
C CYS A 27 -14.40 25.97 -43.82
N LEU A 28 -15.41 25.17 -44.15
CA LEU A 28 -15.64 23.85 -43.55
C LEU A 28 -14.48 22.90 -43.86
N LYS A 29 -14.06 22.83 -45.13
CA LYS A 29 -12.89 22.03 -45.54
C LYS A 29 -11.62 22.45 -44.80
N TYR A 30 -11.39 23.75 -44.62
CA TYR A 30 -10.27 24.27 -43.82
C TYR A 30 -10.41 23.98 -42.32
N TYR A 31 -11.62 23.91 -41.77
CA TYR A 31 -11.85 23.53 -40.37
C TYR A 31 -11.51 22.06 -40.11
N PHE A 32 -11.81 21.16 -41.04
CA PHE A 32 -11.54 19.72 -40.93
C PHE A 32 -10.17 19.27 -41.48
N MET A 33 -9.42 20.13 -42.17
CA MET A 33 -8.04 19.85 -42.59
C MET A 33 -7.12 19.58 -41.38
N SER A 34 -6.07 18.76 -41.58
CA SER A 34 -5.11 18.47 -40.52
C SER A 34 -4.34 19.74 -40.11
N PRO A 35 -3.88 19.87 -38.85
CA PRO A 35 -3.15 21.04 -38.38
C PRO A 35 -1.88 21.34 -39.19
N CYS A 36 -1.20 20.30 -39.68
CA CYS A 36 -0.02 20.41 -40.56
C CYS A 36 -0.40 20.99 -41.93
N ASP A 37 -1.54 20.57 -42.49
CA ASP A 37 -2.05 21.12 -43.75
C ASP A 37 -2.49 22.57 -43.61
N LYS A 38 -3.08 22.96 -42.47
CA LYS A 38 -3.43 24.36 -42.18
C LYS A 38 -2.19 25.25 -42.05
N PHE A 39 -1.12 24.73 -41.44
CA PHE A 39 0.15 25.44 -41.36
C PHE A 39 0.78 25.60 -42.75
N ARG A 40 0.76 24.56 -43.60
CA ARG A 40 1.28 24.62 -44.97
C ARG A 40 0.44 25.53 -45.89
N ALA A 41 -0.88 25.58 -45.70
CA ALA A 41 -1.79 26.36 -46.54
C ALA A 41 -1.86 27.86 -46.19
N LYS A 42 -1.66 28.24 -44.92
CA LYS A 42 -1.82 29.64 -44.45
C LYS A 42 -0.70 30.16 -43.54
N GLY A 43 0.33 29.36 -43.24
CA GLY A 43 1.48 29.78 -42.41
C GLY A 43 1.17 30.00 -40.92
N ARG A 44 -0.04 29.67 -40.44
CA ARG A 44 -0.45 29.92 -39.04
C ARG A 44 0.22 28.92 -38.09
N LYS A 45 1.23 29.38 -37.35
CA LYS A 45 2.00 28.56 -36.39
C LYS A 45 1.06 27.72 -35.49
N PRO A 46 1.21 26.38 -35.42
CA PRO A 46 0.29 25.49 -34.73
C PRO A 46 0.56 25.44 -33.22
N PHE A 47 0.40 26.58 -32.52
CA PHE A 47 0.66 26.70 -31.08
C PHE A 47 -0.12 25.68 -30.24
N LYS A 48 -1.35 25.35 -30.62
CA LYS A 48 -2.17 24.32 -29.95
C LYS A 48 -1.52 22.94 -29.98
N LEU A 49 -0.87 22.56 -31.08
CA LEU A 49 -0.18 21.28 -31.22
C LEU A 49 1.11 21.27 -30.39
N MET A 50 1.86 22.37 -30.39
CA MET A 50 3.08 22.48 -29.57
C MET A 50 2.76 22.41 -28.07
N LEU A 51 1.70 23.06 -27.61
CA LEU A 51 1.25 22.95 -26.21
C LEU A 51 0.84 21.52 -25.86
N GLN A 52 0.24 20.77 -26.78
CA GLN A 52 -0.09 19.35 -26.56
C GLN A 52 1.17 18.49 -26.43
N VAL A 53 2.18 18.69 -27.28
CA VAL A 53 3.47 17.99 -27.19
C VAL A 53 4.20 18.32 -25.88
N ILE A 54 4.25 19.60 -25.51
CA ILE A 54 4.83 20.05 -24.24
C ILE A 54 4.07 19.46 -23.05
N LYS A 55 2.74 19.43 -23.09
CA LYS A 55 1.92 18.83 -22.04
C LYS A 55 2.25 17.35 -21.87
N ILE A 56 2.36 16.59 -22.97
CA ILE A 56 2.73 15.17 -22.91
C ILE A 56 4.10 15.03 -22.24
N LEU A 57 5.10 15.81 -22.67
CA LEU A 57 6.43 15.77 -22.07
C LEU A 57 6.40 16.07 -20.57
N ILE A 58 5.71 17.14 -20.15
CA ILE A 58 5.61 17.54 -18.74
C ILE A 58 4.91 16.44 -17.91
N VAL A 59 3.79 15.92 -18.39
CA VAL A 59 3.03 14.87 -17.68
C VAL A 59 3.86 13.58 -17.58
N THR A 60 4.58 13.20 -18.64
CA THR A 60 5.46 12.03 -18.60
C THR A 60 6.60 12.23 -17.60
N ILE A 61 7.25 13.39 -17.57
CA ILE A 61 8.30 13.71 -16.58
C ILE A 61 7.72 13.66 -15.16
N GLN A 62 6.56 14.28 -14.92
CA GLN A 62 5.89 14.25 -13.62
C GLN A 62 5.59 12.81 -13.18
N LEU A 63 5.10 11.96 -14.09
CA LEU A 63 4.79 10.57 -13.80
C LEU A 63 6.04 9.75 -13.46
N ILE A 64 7.15 9.96 -14.17
CA ILE A 64 8.42 9.28 -13.88
C ILE A 64 8.95 9.71 -12.51
N LEU A 65 8.99 11.01 -12.22
CA LEU A 65 9.47 11.51 -10.93
C LEU A 65 8.63 10.99 -9.76
N PHE A 66 7.30 10.97 -9.93
CA PHE A 66 6.38 10.40 -8.95
C PHE A 66 6.60 8.89 -8.78
N GLY A 67 6.76 8.15 -9.89
CA GLY A 67 7.02 6.71 -9.88
C GLY A 67 8.30 6.36 -9.12
N LEU A 68 9.39 7.09 -9.36
CA LEU A 68 10.67 6.87 -8.67
C LEU A 68 10.57 7.14 -7.17
N SER A 69 9.89 8.22 -6.76
CA SER A 69 9.70 8.54 -5.34
C SER A 69 8.86 7.46 -4.63
N ASN A 70 7.79 7.00 -5.26
CA ASN A 70 6.94 5.95 -4.66
C ASN A 70 7.65 4.61 -4.63
N GLN A 71 8.42 4.28 -5.67
CA GLN A 71 9.21 3.05 -5.70
C GLN A 71 10.17 2.99 -4.50
N MET A 72 10.89 4.08 -4.19
CA MET A 72 11.80 4.11 -3.04
C MET A 72 11.08 3.83 -1.72
N VAL A 73 9.91 4.45 -1.49
CA VAL A 73 9.13 4.24 -0.26
C VAL A 73 8.58 2.81 -0.18
N VAL A 74 8.14 2.25 -1.31
CA VAL A 74 7.65 0.87 -1.37
C VAL A 74 8.78 -0.11 -1.11
N THR A 75 9.94 0.05 -1.76
CA THR A 75 11.12 -0.80 -1.53
C THR A 75 11.58 -0.72 -0.10
N PHE A 76 11.68 0.47 0.49
CA PHE A 76 12.02 0.63 1.90
C PHE A 76 11.03 -0.14 2.79
N LYS A 77 9.72 0.03 2.57
CA LYS A 77 8.69 -0.69 3.34
C LYS A 77 8.80 -2.20 3.18
N GLU A 78 8.99 -2.69 1.97
CA GLU A 78 9.06 -4.11 1.63
C GLU A 78 10.29 -4.77 2.25
N GLU A 79 11.47 -4.16 2.10
CA GLU A 79 12.72 -4.65 2.69
C GLU A 79 12.66 -4.68 4.22
N ASN A 80 12.11 -3.64 4.86
CA ASN A 80 11.90 -3.63 6.30
C ASN A 80 10.87 -4.69 6.73
N THR A 81 9.81 -4.91 5.95
CA THR A 81 8.80 -5.94 6.26
C THR A 81 9.42 -7.34 6.20
N ILE A 82 10.23 -7.64 5.19
CA ILE A 82 10.95 -8.91 5.08
C ILE A 82 11.90 -9.08 6.27
N THR A 83 12.64 -8.03 6.63
CA THR A 83 13.52 -8.03 7.81
C THR A 83 12.75 -8.34 9.10
N PHE A 84 11.57 -7.75 9.28
CA PHE A 84 10.72 -8.01 10.44
C PHE A 84 10.16 -9.43 10.47
N LYS A 85 9.84 -10.03 9.32
CA LYS A 85 9.44 -11.45 9.27
C LYS A 85 10.57 -12.34 9.78
N HIS A 86 11.79 -12.16 9.26
CA HIS A 86 12.96 -12.91 9.73
C HIS A 86 13.32 -12.65 11.20
N LEU A 87 13.04 -11.44 11.69
CA LEU A 87 13.36 -11.07 13.07
C LEU A 87 12.32 -11.57 14.07
N PHE A 88 11.02 -11.49 13.77
CA PHE A 88 9.97 -11.77 14.76
C PHE A 88 9.30 -13.13 14.58
N LEU A 89 9.34 -13.72 13.37
CA LEU A 89 8.78 -15.05 13.12
C LEU A 89 9.88 -16.10 13.21
N LYS A 90 9.80 -16.93 14.25
CA LYS A 90 10.76 -18.02 14.49
C LYS A 90 10.79 -18.98 13.30
N ASN A 91 11.98 -19.30 12.79
CA ASN A 91 12.19 -20.21 11.66
C ASN A 91 11.45 -19.81 10.36
N TYR A 92 11.23 -18.51 10.14
CA TYR A 92 10.66 -18.03 8.89
C TYR A 92 11.62 -18.28 7.71
N ALA A 93 11.05 -18.66 6.57
CA ALA A 93 11.77 -18.89 5.33
C ALA A 93 11.13 -18.09 4.18
N ASP A 94 11.94 -17.57 3.27
CA ASP A 94 11.44 -16.77 2.15
C ASP A 94 10.48 -17.60 1.27
N GLY A 95 9.33 -17.01 0.94
CA GLY A 95 8.27 -17.67 0.17
C GLY A 95 7.35 -18.58 0.99
N SER A 96 7.52 -18.67 2.31
CA SER A 96 6.65 -19.47 3.18
C SER A 96 5.43 -18.73 3.74
N ASP A 97 5.16 -17.50 3.30
CA ASP A 97 4.12 -16.60 3.84
C ASP A 97 2.76 -17.27 4.07
N ASP A 98 2.27 -18.01 3.07
CA ASP A 98 0.95 -18.64 3.14
C ASP A 98 0.96 -20.00 3.87
N THR A 99 2.15 -20.57 4.09
CA THR A 99 2.34 -21.93 4.63
C THR A 99 2.92 -21.94 6.04
N HIS A 100 3.38 -20.79 6.54
CA HIS A 100 4.00 -20.66 7.84
C HIS A 100 2.93 -20.79 8.93
N ALA A 101 2.90 -21.95 9.58
CA ALA A 101 1.94 -22.29 10.62
C ALA A 101 2.56 -23.18 11.70
N VAL A 102 2.02 -23.08 12.91
CA VAL A 102 2.39 -23.88 14.08
C VAL A 102 1.25 -24.81 14.49
N TYR A 103 1.60 -26.03 14.88
CA TYR A 103 0.63 -27.11 15.08
C TYR A 103 0.58 -27.66 16.51
N THR A 104 1.48 -27.21 17.39
CA THR A 104 1.49 -27.61 18.81
C THR A 104 1.34 -26.41 19.74
N GLN A 105 0.74 -26.63 20.90
CA GLN A 105 0.57 -25.57 21.90
C GLN A 105 1.91 -25.01 22.38
N THR A 106 2.91 -25.89 22.55
CA THR A 106 4.27 -25.51 22.93
C THR A 106 4.90 -24.62 21.87
N ASP A 107 4.77 -24.99 20.58
CA ASP A 107 5.31 -24.17 19.49
C ASP A 107 4.66 -22.78 19.43
N VAL A 108 3.35 -22.68 19.70
CA VAL A 108 2.66 -21.38 19.77
C VAL A 108 3.27 -20.47 20.83
N TYR A 109 3.50 -20.99 22.04
CA TYR A 109 4.16 -20.22 23.11
C TYR A 109 5.59 -19.85 22.71
N ASP A 110 6.35 -20.78 22.15
CA ASP A 110 7.71 -20.56 21.69
C ASP A 110 7.80 -19.43 20.65
N HIS A 111 6.87 -19.37 19.69
CA HIS A 111 6.85 -18.32 18.66
C HIS A 111 6.44 -16.97 19.25
N ILE A 112 5.45 -16.94 20.15
CA ILE A 112 5.03 -15.71 20.85
C ILE A 112 6.20 -15.15 21.67
N PHE A 113 6.86 -15.99 22.47
CA PHE A 113 7.97 -15.55 23.30
C PHE A 113 9.18 -15.15 22.47
N HIS A 114 9.46 -15.84 21.37
CA HIS A 114 10.52 -15.43 20.43
C HIS A 114 10.27 -14.02 19.88
N ALA A 115 9.05 -13.71 19.44
CA ALA A 115 8.71 -12.38 18.94
C ALA A 115 8.89 -11.29 20.02
N VAL A 116 8.44 -11.55 21.25
CA VAL A 116 8.59 -10.61 22.38
C VAL A 116 10.05 -10.44 22.79
N GLU A 117 10.82 -11.53 22.88
CA GLU A 117 12.25 -11.48 23.22
C GLU A 117 13.05 -10.71 22.17
N ASN A 118 12.79 -10.95 20.88
CA ASN A 118 13.45 -10.21 19.81
C ASN A 118 13.01 -8.75 19.75
N TYR A 119 11.75 -8.42 20.05
CA TYR A 119 11.31 -7.04 20.22
C TYR A 119 12.13 -6.33 21.28
N LEU A 120 12.32 -6.94 22.45
CA LEU A 120 13.09 -6.35 23.56
C LEU A 120 14.59 -6.24 23.26
N ALA A 121 15.10 -7.08 22.36
CA ALA A 121 16.50 -7.13 21.93
C ALA A 121 16.80 -6.30 20.67
N ILE A 122 15.82 -5.57 20.10
CA ILE A 122 16.00 -4.77 18.88
C ILE A 122 17.28 -3.90 18.91
N PRO A 123 17.57 -3.13 19.98
CA PRO A 123 18.71 -2.22 19.99
C PRO A 123 20.07 -2.91 19.95
N SER A 124 20.16 -4.20 20.30
CA SER A 124 21.40 -4.97 20.34
C SER A 124 21.57 -5.94 19.17
N GLU A 125 20.48 -6.52 18.67
CA GLU A 125 20.53 -7.60 17.67
C GLU A 125 20.27 -7.12 16.23
N THR A 126 19.64 -5.96 16.05
CA THR A 126 19.27 -5.48 14.70
C THR A 126 20.36 -4.63 14.06
N ILE A 127 20.54 -4.79 12.74
CA ILE A 127 21.45 -3.95 11.93
C ILE A 127 20.78 -2.59 11.63
N GLY A 128 19.45 -2.58 11.50
CA GLY A 128 18.65 -1.38 11.27
C GLY A 128 18.54 -0.50 12.52
N ARG A 129 18.29 0.80 12.31
CA ARG A 129 18.04 1.75 13.41
C ARG A 129 16.54 1.87 13.63
N TYR A 130 16.02 1.07 14.55
CA TYR A 130 14.61 1.12 14.96
C TYR A 130 14.49 1.73 16.35
N ALA A 131 13.43 2.51 16.58
CA ALA A 131 13.20 3.16 17.86
C ALA A 131 11.81 2.81 18.38
N TYR A 132 11.71 2.47 19.67
CA TYR A 132 10.43 2.14 20.27
C TYR A 132 9.50 3.37 20.31
N VAL A 133 8.26 3.18 19.90
CA VAL A 133 7.22 4.22 19.96
C VAL A 133 6.26 3.90 21.10
N HIS A 134 6.21 4.79 22.09
CA HIS A 134 5.25 4.69 23.19
C HIS A 134 3.92 5.32 22.77
N PRO A 135 2.77 4.71 23.11
CA PRO A 135 1.47 5.33 22.89
C PRO A 135 1.32 6.61 23.71
N ASP A 136 0.58 7.59 23.18
CA ASP A 136 0.28 8.84 23.90
C ASP A 136 -0.55 8.60 25.18
N ASN A 137 -1.24 7.46 25.24
CA ASN A 137 -1.99 7.04 26.42
C ASN A 137 -1.04 6.35 27.42
N ALA A 138 -0.81 7.00 28.56
CA ALA A 138 0.06 6.49 29.64
C ALA A 138 -0.32 5.10 30.17
N ASN A 139 -1.53 4.61 29.87
CA ASN A 139 -2.00 3.29 30.28
C ASN A 139 -1.73 2.18 29.26
N GLN A 140 -1.04 2.47 28.16
CA GLN A 140 -0.76 1.49 27.11
C GLN A 140 0.75 1.32 26.94
N SER A 141 1.20 0.07 27.08
CA SER A 141 2.60 -0.30 26.85
C SER A 141 2.99 -0.19 25.38
N ALA A 142 4.29 -0.11 25.11
CA ALA A 142 4.84 0.00 23.76
C ALA A 142 4.58 -1.25 22.89
N LEU A 143 4.58 -2.44 23.51
CA LEU A 143 4.10 -3.68 22.89
C LEU A 143 2.87 -4.21 23.65
N MET A 144 1.87 -4.67 22.90
CA MET A 144 0.66 -5.29 23.42
C MET A 144 0.54 -6.72 22.90
N LEU A 145 0.53 -7.70 23.80
CA LEU A 145 0.21 -9.10 23.52
C LEU A 145 -1.25 -9.36 23.89
N CYS A 146 -2.13 -9.51 22.90
CA CYS A 146 -3.56 -9.67 23.11
C CYS A 146 -4.01 -11.07 22.68
N GLN A 147 -4.89 -11.69 23.45
CA GLN A 147 -5.64 -12.87 23.03
C GLN A 147 -7.12 -12.51 22.89
N GLN A 148 -7.76 -13.00 21.83
CA GLN A 148 -9.21 -12.94 21.67
C GLN A 148 -9.79 -14.33 21.80
N TYR A 149 -10.83 -14.49 22.61
CA TYR A 149 -11.47 -15.78 22.84
C TYR A 149 -12.97 -15.63 23.09
N TYR A 150 -13.73 -16.70 22.87
CA TYR A 150 -15.16 -16.72 23.17
C TYR A 150 -15.42 -16.66 24.67
N ARG A 151 -16.42 -15.90 25.10
CA ARG A 151 -16.76 -15.76 26.52
C ARG A 151 -17.00 -17.11 27.19
N LYS A 152 -17.75 -17.98 26.53
CA LYS A 152 -17.94 -19.39 26.88
C LYS A 152 -17.62 -20.23 25.65
N GLY A 153 -16.87 -21.30 25.84
CA GLY A 153 -16.54 -22.25 24.77
C GLY A 153 -16.30 -23.61 25.40
N ARG A 154 -17.37 -24.25 25.88
CA ARG A 154 -17.27 -25.63 26.37
C ARG A 154 -17.54 -26.53 25.19
N ILE A 155 -16.51 -27.22 24.71
CA ILE A 155 -16.59 -28.18 23.62
C ILE A 155 -16.14 -29.51 24.21
N ASP A 156 -17.02 -30.50 24.19
CA ASP A 156 -16.72 -31.86 24.65
C ASP A 156 -16.99 -32.83 23.50
N PRO A 157 -15.95 -33.11 22.70
CA PRO A 157 -16.08 -34.01 21.55
C PRO A 157 -16.44 -35.43 21.94
N ALA A 158 -16.09 -35.88 23.15
CA ALA A 158 -16.39 -37.25 23.59
C ALA A 158 -17.88 -37.48 23.82
N ASN A 159 -18.62 -36.41 24.15
CA ASN A 159 -20.05 -36.43 24.41
C ASN A 159 -20.88 -35.76 23.29
N ASP A 160 -20.27 -35.39 22.16
CA ASP A 160 -20.90 -34.66 21.06
C ASP A 160 -21.64 -33.38 21.50
N THR A 161 -21.17 -32.72 22.56
CA THR A 161 -21.82 -31.52 23.09
C THR A 161 -20.93 -30.28 22.98
N PHE A 162 -21.56 -29.16 22.65
CA PHE A 162 -20.92 -27.86 22.67
C PHE A 162 -21.85 -26.78 23.22
N ASN A 163 -21.28 -25.83 23.93
CA ASN A 163 -21.96 -24.62 24.39
C ASN A 163 -21.01 -23.43 24.22
N ILE A 164 -21.30 -22.61 23.22
CA ILE A 164 -20.48 -21.48 22.81
C ILE A 164 -21.31 -20.20 22.95
N ASP A 165 -20.76 -19.24 23.68
CA ASP A 165 -21.25 -17.86 23.68
C ASP A 165 -20.37 -17.07 22.71
N PRO A 166 -20.91 -16.63 21.55
CA PRO A 166 -20.12 -16.00 20.49
C PRO A 166 -19.58 -14.62 20.88
N LYS A 167 -19.92 -14.09 22.07
CA LYS A 167 -19.34 -12.85 22.56
C LYS A 167 -17.82 -12.98 22.72
N VAL A 168 -17.09 -12.17 21.95
CA VAL A 168 -15.62 -12.10 22.00
C VAL A 168 -15.16 -11.31 23.22
N ILE A 169 -14.17 -11.84 23.92
CA ILE A 169 -13.44 -11.17 25.01
C ILE A 169 -12.00 -10.98 24.54
N THR A 170 -11.48 -9.78 24.73
CA THR A 170 -10.08 -9.42 24.48
C THR A 170 -9.35 -9.24 25.80
N GLU A 171 -8.24 -9.92 25.98
CA GLU A 171 -7.38 -9.84 27.16
C GLU A 171 -5.96 -9.54 26.69
N CYS A 172 -5.41 -8.41 27.13
CA CYS A 172 -4.12 -7.92 26.68
C CYS A 172 -3.13 -7.81 27.82
N PHE A 173 -1.86 -8.06 27.49
CA PHE A 173 -0.72 -7.94 28.36
C PHE A 173 0.26 -6.93 27.75
N GLY A 174 0.61 -5.90 28.52
CA GLY A 174 1.54 -4.85 28.08
C GLY A 174 2.99 -5.22 28.37
N VAL A 175 3.88 -4.99 27.42
CA VAL A 175 5.33 -5.17 27.58
C VAL A 175 6.04 -3.90 27.17
N ASP A 176 6.82 -3.33 28.08
CA ASP A 176 7.59 -2.12 27.82
C ASP A 176 9.09 -2.43 27.64
N PRO A 177 9.73 -1.85 26.61
CA PRO A 177 11.15 -2.04 26.36
C PRO A 177 11.99 -1.35 27.44
N PRO A 178 13.23 -1.79 27.64
CA PRO A 178 14.14 -1.13 28.56
C PRO A 178 14.41 0.32 28.10
N GLU A 179 14.13 1.28 28.98
CA GLU A 179 14.17 2.72 28.71
C GLU A 179 15.55 3.25 28.27
N LYS A 180 16.65 2.50 28.52
CA LYS A 180 18.02 2.88 28.18
C LYS A 180 18.88 1.66 27.85
N ILE A 181 19.62 1.73 26.74
CA ILE A 181 20.86 0.96 26.57
C ILE A 181 21.81 1.46 27.65
N SER A 182 21.98 0.69 28.72
CA SER A 182 22.91 1.06 29.78
C SER A 182 24.31 1.08 29.17
N THR A 183 25.04 2.18 29.31
CA THR A 183 26.44 2.23 28.87
C THR A 183 27.25 1.12 29.60
N PRO A 184 28.33 0.58 29.02
CA PRO A 184 29.13 -0.48 29.67
C PRO A 184 29.57 -0.14 31.10
N SER A 185 29.72 1.16 31.38
CA SER A 185 30.06 1.76 32.68
C SER A 185 28.96 1.63 33.73
N GLU A 186 27.69 1.66 33.32
CA GLU A 186 26.52 1.56 34.20
C GLU A 186 26.15 0.11 34.54
N LEU A 187 26.50 -0.84 33.66
CA LEU A 187 26.30 -2.28 33.85
C LEU A 187 27.12 -2.83 35.04
N ARG A 188 28.23 -2.17 35.42
CA ARG A 188 29.05 -2.55 36.58
C ARG A 188 28.52 -2.04 37.93
N ARG A 189 27.60 -1.07 37.94
CA ARG A 189 27.11 -0.41 39.18
C ARG A 189 25.68 -0.79 39.57
N LYS A 190 24.87 -1.31 38.65
CA LYS A 190 23.52 -1.78 38.99
C LYS A 190 23.56 -3.23 39.44
N HIS A 191 23.05 -3.45 40.65
CA HIS A 191 22.69 -4.76 41.19
C HIS A 191 21.85 -5.57 40.17
N PRO A 192 21.83 -6.91 40.25
CA PRO A 192 21.22 -7.82 39.26
C PRO A 192 19.69 -7.74 39.14
N ASP A 193 19.05 -6.82 39.86
CA ASP A 193 17.60 -6.83 40.11
C ASP A 193 16.78 -5.97 39.13
N LEU A 194 17.41 -5.39 38.10
CA LEU A 194 16.67 -4.89 36.93
C LEU A 194 16.42 -6.04 35.94
N ALA A 195 15.90 -7.15 36.45
CA ALA A 195 15.38 -8.21 35.61
C ALA A 195 14.21 -7.61 34.84
N LEU A 196 14.38 -7.48 33.51
CA LEU A 196 13.30 -7.21 32.57
C LEU A 196 12.09 -8.03 33.01
N ASP A 197 10.98 -7.38 33.38
CA ASP A 197 9.85 -8.07 33.99
C ASP A 197 9.35 -9.15 33.03
N ARG A 198 9.68 -10.41 33.32
CA ARG A 198 9.31 -11.58 32.50
C ARG A 198 7.88 -12.01 32.77
N SER A 199 7.05 -11.14 33.35
CA SER A 199 5.64 -11.37 33.62
C SER A 199 4.85 -11.78 32.37
N TYR A 200 5.29 -11.38 31.17
CA TYR A 200 4.72 -11.87 29.92
C TYR A 200 4.80 -13.40 29.75
N LYS A 201 5.76 -14.08 30.41
CA LYS A 201 5.87 -15.55 30.40
C LYS A 201 4.76 -16.24 31.20
N ASN A 202 4.05 -15.50 32.06
CA ASN A 202 2.87 -16.00 32.78
C ASN A 202 1.58 -15.90 31.95
N PHE A 203 1.66 -15.39 30.71
CA PHE A 203 0.51 -15.27 29.84
C PHE A 203 -0.01 -16.66 29.44
N THR A 204 -1.25 -16.97 29.82
CA THR A 204 -1.87 -18.29 29.58
C THR A 204 -2.95 -18.19 28.50
N LEU A 205 -2.75 -18.92 27.41
CA LEU A 205 -3.68 -19.00 26.29
C LEU A 205 -4.83 -19.99 26.55
N LYS A 206 -6.04 -19.58 26.21
CA LYS A 206 -7.26 -20.41 26.36
C LYS A 206 -7.57 -21.16 25.08
N PHE A 207 -6.66 -22.03 24.62
CA PHE A 207 -6.72 -22.73 23.32
C PHE A 207 -8.09 -23.28 22.93
N TYR A 208 -8.80 -23.93 23.85
CA TYR A 208 -10.10 -24.55 23.62
C TYR A 208 -11.23 -23.58 23.21
N LYS A 209 -11.03 -22.27 23.40
CA LYS A 209 -11.98 -21.21 23.04
C LYS A 209 -11.30 -20.00 22.40
N LEU A 210 -10.04 -20.15 21.99
CA LEU A 210 -9.21 -19.11 21.40
C LEU A 210 -9.66 -18.83 19.97
N ILE A 211 -9.66 -17.55 19.59
CA ILE A 211 -9.93 -17.10 18.22
C ILE A 211 -8.60 -16.74 17.56
N ASN A 212 -7.85 -15.82 18.17
CA ASN A 212 -6.52 -15.43 17.71
C ASN A 212 -5.68 -14.87 18.87
N VAL A 213 -4.39 -14.67 18.57
CA VAL A 213 -3.44 -13.93 19.39
C VAL A 213 -2.79 -12.89 18.49
N THR A 214 -2.70 -11.65 18.96
CA THR A 214 -2.03 -10.56 18.25
C THR A 214 -0.92 -9.98 19.11
N ILE A 215 0.16 -9.59 18.44
CA ILE A 215 1.28 -8.86 19.02
C ILE A 215 1.37 -7.55 18.26
N ASP A 216 1.07 -6.46 18.94
CA ASP A 216 0.95 -5.13 18.33
C ASP A 216 1.97 -4.18 18.94
N PHE A 217 2.82 -3.57 18.10
CA PHE A 217 3.82 -2.58 18.49
C PHE A 217 4.16 -1.63 17.33
N ARG A 218 4.92 -0.58 17.61
CA ARG A 218 5.38 0.41 16.61
C ARG A 218 6.88 0.68 16.79
N LEU A 219 7.58 0.78 15.65
CA LEU A 219 9.02 1.02 15.52
C LEU A 219 9.33 2.18 14.58
#